data_AF-A0A821ZM76-F1
#
_entry.id   AF-A0A821ZM76-F1
#
_cell.length_a   1.000
_cell.length_b   1.000
_cell.length_c   1.000
_cell.angle_alpha   90.00
_cell.angle_beta   90.00
_cell.angle_gamma   90.00
#
_symmetry.space_group_name_H-M   'P 1'
#
loop_
_entity.id
_entity.type
_entity.pdbx_description
1 polymer ?
#
loop_
_entity_poly.entity_id
_entity_poly.type
_entity_poly.pdbx_seq_one_letter_code
_entity_poly.pdbx_strand_id
1 'polypeptide(L)'
;MQQRVIDGAWRVQPLDDVYYFGGQNAHNQRAVISHKAIWPNEFSFERGDIIGTEGNHWDGFSKGSDKTNSQSGLYPTYKTEEIVNVAKMYTYPEVRVNN
;
A
#
# COMPACT_ATOMS: atom_id res chain seq x y z
N MET A 1 18.69 -3.17 7.08
CA MET A 1 18.69 -3.60 5.67
C MET A 1 18.78 -2.40 4.72
N GLN A 2 17.81 -1.48 4.74
CA GLN A 2 17.75 -0.36 3.79
C GLN A 2 18.99 0.54 3.75
N GLN A 3 19.65 0.79 4.88
CA GLN A 3 20.88 1.62 4.92
C GLN A 3 22.14 0.96 4.31
N ARG A 4 22.08 -0.32 3.92
CA ARG A 4 23.27 -1.09 3.47
C ARG A 4 23.32 -1.33 1.96
N VAL A 5 22.28 -0.94 1.22
CA VAL A 5 22.15 -1.12 -0.24
C VAL A 5 21.42 0.09 -0.83
N ILE A 6 21.50 0.30 -2.16
CA ILE A 6 20.81 1.41 -2.84
C ILE A 6 19.28 1.30 -2.72
N ASP A 7 18.75 0.08 -2.94
CA ASP A 7 17.35 -0.29 -2.70
C ASP A 7 17.30 -1.74 -2.21
N GLY A 8 16.74 -1.91 -1.01
CA GLY A 8 16.54 -3.21 -0.37
C GLY A 8 15.08 -3.50 -0.04
N ALA A 9 14.11 -2.72 -0.54
CA ALA A 9 12.70 -2.85 -0.17
C ALA A 9 12.13 -4.25 -0.47
N TRP A 10 12.58 -4.86 -1.56
CA TRP A 10 12.12 -6.17 -2.07
C TRP A 10 12.88 -7.38 -1.50
N ARG A 11 13.87 -7.18 -0.62
CA ARG A 11 14.76 -8.26 -0.13
C ARG A 11 14.20 -9.05 1.05
N VAL A 12 12.88 -8.98 1.26
CA VAL A 12 12.16 -9.69 2.30
C VAL A 12 10.94 -10.34 1.66
N GLN A 13 10.68 -11.59 2.03
CA GLN A 13 9.43 -12.28 1.74
C GLN A 13 8.79 -12.65 3.09
N PRO A 14 7.90 -11.81 3.63
CA PRO A 14 7.23 -12.09 4.90
C PRO A 14 6.26 -13.27 4.73
N LEU A 15 5.90 -13.91 5.84
CA LEU A 15 4.96 -15.04 5.86
C LEU A 15 3.51 -14.61 6.10
N ASP A 16 3.33 -13.41 6.64
CA ASP A 16 2.07 -12.88 7.14
C ASP A 16 1.87 -11.43 6.67
N ASP A 17 2.37 -10.47 7.43
CA ASP A 17 2.07 -9.06 7.27
C ASP A 17 2.96 -8.40 6.22
N VAL A 18 2.39 -7.43 5.51
CA VAL A 18 3.19 -6.44 4.79
C VAL A 18 3.91 -5.53 5.79
N TYR A 19 4.91 -4.79 5.33
CA TYR A 19 5.59 -3.83 6.20
C TYR A 19 4.63 -2.78 6.76
N TYR A 20 4.67 -2.55 8.08
CA TYR A 20 3.96 -1.48 8.76
C TYR A 20 4.78 -0.93 9.94
N PHE A 21 4.37 0.24 10.43
CA PHE A 21 4.87 0.88 11.65
C PHE A 21 3.71 1.03 12.64
N GLY A 22 3.86 0.54 13.87
CA GLY A 22 2.83 0.63 14.90
C GLY A 22 2.45 2.09 15.21
N GLY A 23 1.17 2.44 15.03
CA GLY A 23 0.67 3.81 15.18
C GLY A 23 0.73 4.66 13.90
N GLN A 24 1.00 4.07 12.74
CA GLN A 24 0.95 4.78 11.46
C GLN A 24 -0.46 5.30 11.09
N ASN A 25 -0.48 6.31 10.21
CA ASN A 25 -1.69 6.68 9.49
C ASN A 25 -2.14 5.55 8.54
N ALA A 26 -3.35 5.66 7.99
CA ALA A 26 -3.91 4.68 7.07
C ALA A 26 -2.96 4.37 5.90
N HIS A 27 -2.72 3.08 5.66
CA HIS A 27 -2.07 2.57 4.46
C HIS A 27 -3.11 2.46 3.36
N ASN A 28 -3.01 3.33 2.34
CA ASN A 28 -3.95 3.36 1.24
C ASN A 28 -3.25 3.09 -0.09
N GLN A 29 -3.97 2.42 -0.97
CA GLN A 29 -3.64 2.22 -2.36
C GLN A 29 -4.71 2.86 -3.25
N ARG A 30 -4.35 3.14 -4.51
CA ARG A 30 -5.27 3.60 -5.54
C ARG A 30 -5.51 2.50 -6.55
N ALA A 31 -6.77 2.26 -6.90
CA ALA A 31 -7.11 1.38 -8.01
C ALA A 31 -6.65 1.97 -9.35
N VAL A 32 -5.84 1.24 -10.10
CA VAL A 32 -5.39 1.62 -11.45
C VAL A 32 -6.13 0.86 -12.55
N ILE A 33 -6.77 -0.27 -12.21
CA ILE A 33 -7.58 -1.09 -13.10
C ILE A 33 -8.86 -1.48 -12.36
N SER A 34 -10.04 -1.26 -12.95
CA SER A 34 -11.31 -1.66 -12.33
C SER A 34 -11.39 -3.18 -12.11
N HIS A 35 -12.15 -3.59 -11.11
CA HIS A 35 -12.41 -4.98 -10.80
C HIS A 35 -13.88 -5.19 -10.50
N LYS A 36 -14.45 -6.19 -11.18
CA LYS A 36 -15.72 -6.80 -10.81
C LYS A 36 -15.43 -8.09 -10.05
N ALA A 37 -15.98 -8.20 -8.85
CA ALA A 37 -15.85 -9.40 -8.01
C ALA A 37 -16.35 -10.63 -8.76
N ILE A 38 -15.55 -11.70 -8.74
CA ILE A 38 -15.85 -13.01 -9.32
C ILE A 38 -16.34 -13.95 -8.24
N TRP A 39 -15.75 -13.87 -7.05
CA TRP A 39 -16.07 -14.72 -5.90
C TRP A 39 -16.72 -13.92 -4.75
N PRO A 40 -17.51 -14.57 -3.87
CA PRO A 40 -18.23 -13.87 -2.79
C PRO A 40 -17.35 -13.17 -1.75
N ASN A 41 -16.06 -13.52 -1.68
CA ASN A 41 -15.08 -12.94 -0.77
C ASN A 41 -14.31 -11.76 -1.39
N GLU A 42 -14.50 -11.47 -2.67
CA GLU A 42 -13.95 -10.30 -3.35
C GLU A 42 -14.92 -9.11 -3.25
N PHE A 43 -14.41 -7.90 -3.49
CA PHE A 43 -15.27 -6.72 -3.69
C PHE A 43 -14.99 -6.04 -5.03
N SER A 44 -15.98 -5.32 -5.54
CA SER A 44 -15.84 -4.58 -6.79
C SER A 44 -15.39 -3.15 -6.51
N PHE A 45 -14.55 -2.60 -7.39
CA PHE A 45 -14.09 -1.21 -7.33
C PHE A 45 -13.78 -0.69 -8.73
N GLU A 46 -13.80 0.63 -8.88
CA GLU A 46 -13.49 1.31 -10.11
C GLU A 46 -12.08 1.90 -10.09
N ARG A 47 -11.52 2.13 -11.29
CA ARG A 47 -10.25 2.86 -11.41
C ARG A 47 -10.37 4.23 -10.75
N GLY A 48 -9.43 4.52 -9.85
CA GLY A 48 -9.36 5.77 -9.09
C GLY A 48 -9.83 5.63 -7.64
N ASP A 49 -10.58 4.58 -7.30
CA ASP A 49 -11.02 4.34 -5.92
C ASP A 49 -9.82 4.15 -4.98
N ILE A 50 -10.01 4.60 -3.74
CA ILE A 50 -9.02 4.52 -2.69
C ILE A 50 -9.31 3.29 -1.85
N ILE A 51 -8.36 2.38 -1.77
CA ILE A 51 -8.47 1.12 -1.03
C ILE A 51 -7.59 1.23 0.21
N GLY A 52 -8.18 1.07 1.39
CA GLY A 52 -7.43 0.88 2.63
C GLY A 52 -6.92 -0.56 2.70
N THR A 53 -5.61 -0.74 2.68
CA THR A 53 -4.98 -2.05 2.65
C THR A 53 -4.84 -2.59 4.07
N GLU A 54 -5.31 -3.82 4.28
CA GLU A 54 -5.11 -4.57 5.53
C GLU A 54 -3.93 -5.53 5.43
N GLY A 55 -3.66 -6.08 4.25
CA GLY A 55 -2.54 -7.00 4.04
C GLY A 55 -2.51 -7.63 2.65
N ASN A 56 -1.44 -8.38 2.38
CA ASN A 56 -1.26 -9.18 1.16
C ASN A 56 -1.28 -10.67 1.57
N HIS A 57 -2.05 -11.49 0.86
CA HIS A 57 -2.15 -12.92 1.15
C HIS A 57 -1.08 -13.77 0.44
N TRP A 58 -0.22 -13.13 -0.36
CA TRP A 58 0.89 -13.75 -1.09
C TRP A 58 0.44 -14.79 -2.15
N ASP A 59 -0.83 -14.76 -2.54
CA ASP A 59 -1.47 -15.65 -3.53
C ASP A 59 -1.99 -14.88 -4.78
N GLY A 60 -1.63 -13.60 -4.90
CA GLY A 60 -2.11 -12.69 -5.94
C GLY A 60 -3.27 -11.78 -5.51
N PHE A 61 -3.83 -12.03 -4.32
CA PHE A 61 -4.85 -11.18 -3.72
C PHE A 61 -4.35 -10.47 -2.45
N SER A 62 -4.87 -9.27 -2.26
CA SER A 62 -4.75 -8.49 -1.04
C SER A 62 -6.12 -8.37 -0.39
N LYS A 63 -6.14 -8.09 0.92
CA LYS A 63 -7.38 -7.78 1.64
C LYS A 63 -7.42 -6.30 1.99
N GLY A 64 -8.59 -5.70 1.85
CA GLY A 64 -8.79 -4.30 2.16
C GLY A 64 -10.24 -3.86 2.09
N SER A 65 -10.42 -2.54 2.15
CA SER A 65 -11.73 -1.88 2.07
C SER A 65 -11.69 -0.70 1.12
N ASP A 66 -12.70 -0.61 0.24
CA ASP A 66 -12.94 0.57 -0.57
C ASP A 66 -13.45 1.72 0.31
N LYS A 67 -12.74 2.84 0.30
CA LYS A 67 -13.08 4.03 1.10
C LYS A 67 -14.28 4.80 0.56
N THR A 68 -14.65 4.59 -0.70
CA THR A 68 -15.78 5.28 -1.35
C THR A 68 -17.12 4.65 -0.95
N ASN A 69 -17.20 3.31 -0.97
CA ASN A 69 -18.46 2.58 -0.78
C ASN A 69 -18.47 1.63 0.45
N SER A 70 -17.36 1.58 1.20
CA SER A 70 -17.19 0.74 2.41
C SER A 70 -17.33 -0.77 2.18
N GLN A 71 -17.25 -1.25 0.94
CA GLN A 71 -17.13 -2.68 0.68
C GLN A 71 -15.74 -3.17 1.07
N SER A 72 -15.67 -4.39 1.59
CA SER A 72 -14.43 -5.01 2.06
C SER A 72 -14.32 -6.44 1.57
N GLY A 73 -13.10 -6.89 1.30
CA GLY A 73 -12.84 -8.24 0.86
C GLY A 73 -11.48 -8.36 0.20
N LEU A 74 -11.35 -9.39 -0.62
CA LEU A 74 -10.19 -9.61 -1.46
C LEU A 74 -10.23 -8.75 -2.73
N TYR A 75 -9.06 -8.35 -3.18
CA TYR A 75 -8.86 -7.73 -4.47
C TYR A 75 -7.54 -8.19 -5.10
N PRO A 76 -7.46 -8.28 -6.45
CA PRO A 76 -6.20 -8.62 -7.11
C PRO A 76 -5.15 -7.54 -6.86
N THR A 77 -4.05 -7.89 -6.21
CA THR A 77 -3.04 -6.91 -5.74
C THR A 77 -2.50 -6.05 -6.88
N TYR A 78 -2.26 -6.65 -8.05
CA TYR A 78 -1.66 -5.98 -9.21
C TYR A 78 -2.53 -4.86 -9.83
N LYS A 79 -3.81 -4.75 -9.44
CA LYS A 79 -4.73 -3.72 -9.93
C LYS A 79 -4.65 -2.41 -9.16
N THR A 80 -3.70 -2.30 -8.24
CA THR A 80 -3.55 -1.15 -7.35
C THR A 80 -2.13 -0.62 -7.35
N GLU A 81 -1.97 0.66 -7.01
CA GLU A 81 -0.68 1.31 -6.78
C GLU A 81 -0.64 1.95 -5.38
N GLU A 82 0.54 2.02 -4.78
CA GLU A 82 0.76 2.65 -3.47
C GLU A 82 0.51 4.17 -3.51
N ILE A 83 -0.18 4.71 -2.50
CA ILE A 83 -0.29 6.15 -2.31
C ILE A 83 0.81 6.62 -1.37
N VAL A 84 1.82 7.29 -1.92
CA VAL A 84 2.91 7.89 -1.13
C VAL A 84 2.42 9.17 -0.47
N ASN A 85 2.25 9.13 0.85
CA ASN A 85 1.90 10.28 1.66
C ASN A 85 3.13 11.18 1.89
N VAL A 86 2.97 12.48 1.69
CA VAL A 86 4.03 13.48 1.90
C VAL A 86 3.64 14.44 3.01
N ALA A 87 4.61 14.82 3.84
CA ALA A 87 4.45 15.80 4.91
C ALA A 87 5.52 16.87 4.80
N LYS A 88 5.16 18.12 5.11
CA LYS A 88 6.13 19.21 5.15
C LYS A 88 6.97 19.09 6.42
N MET A 89 8.20 18.63 6.26
CA MET A 89 9.21 18.63 7.31
C MET A 89 10.13 19.84 7.16
N TYR A 90 10.76 20.25 8.26
CA TYR A 90 11.80 21.28 8.22
C TYR A 90 13.05 20.70 7.53
N THR A 91 13.65 21.46 6.62
CA THR A 91 14.75 20.99 5.76
C THR A 91 16.14 21.27 6.32
N TYR A 92 16.23 21.90 7.49
CA TYR A 92 17.49 22.25 8.16
C TYR A 92 18.50 22.97 7.24
N PRO A 93 18.14 24.11 6.61
CA PRO A 93 19.01 24.85 5.67
C PRO A 93 20.35 25.29 6.28
N GLU A 94 20.44 25.38 7.61
CA GLU A 94 21.67 25.66 8.34
C GLU A 94 22.70 24.53 8.31
N VAL A 95 22.29 23.30 8.01
CA VAL A 95 23.19 22.13 7.94
C VAL A 95 23.84 22.06 6.57
N ARG A 96 25.16 22.19 6.52
CA ARG A 96 25.94 22.02 5.29
C ARG A 96 26.16 20.53 5.03
N VAL A 97 25.75 20.07 3.85
CA VAL A 97 26.19 18.78 3.33
C VAL A 97 27.58 18.99 2.75
N ASN A 98 28.61 18.48 3.42
CA ASN A 98 29.95 18.43 2.85
C ASN A 98 29.93 17.41 1.69
N ASN A 99 30.12 17.90 0.47
CA ASN A 99 30.28 17.09 -0.73
C ASN A 99 31.68 16.49 -0.80
#